data_AF-A0A3P7KEB0-F1
#
_entry.id   AF-A0A3P7KEB0-F1
#
_cell.length_a   1.000
_cell.length_b   1.000
_cell.length_c   1.000
_cell.angle_alpha   90.00
_cell.angle_beta   90.00
_cell.angle_gamma   90.00
#
_symmetry.space_group_name_H-M   'P 1'
#
loop_
_entity.id
_entity.type
_entity.pdbx_description
1 polymer ?
#
loop_
_entity_poly.entity_id
_entity_poly.type
_entity_poly.pdbx_seq_one_letter_code
_entity_poly.pdbx_strand_id
1 'polypeptide(L)'
;LITNSGSCRQFVQYDCNNAALGFESNKTWFNVAVWNRTVKKIGHVPNSCPCMDLGCIEGKKCNCDSRAIASDAGYLYGEDAGIIRIVALHSDGDVSGKFTIGPLECEGFASHGPIRFAEPQALVVRRWRGEPLSLQFRIADSSATILSIVEDEERYLKVEIINGHMIRLSLFNSSVAVESQARLNDTKWHLLNLEFANDEVRIGINGFNAFASVSSDKIPDGDLTLNDDDNGFIGCVRSLWVNDDIVHLQGLAQHVEGISPYCEDRCTANFCQNGAQCVEDFAADAAACRCKNPNVQSGRNCEIGQLSGKVGGAIILWNNINQNSSVSFYGGFLKYELSQNPLIEQTVFSFRTDQSQALLLFVHDHNNNFMQVRLVNVLVIRKYLVTVRVMQFI
;
A
#
# COMPACT_ATOMS: atom_id res chain seq x y z
N LEU A 1 2.69 -14.43 -6.09
CA LEU A 1 3.31 -13.08 -5.93
C LEU A 1 4.34 -12.82 -7.02
N ILE A 2 5.46 -13.55 -7.08
CA ILE A 2 6.55 -13.29 -8.04
C ILE A 2 6.08 -13.40 -9.49
N THR A 3 5.33 -14.45 -9.82
CA THR A 3 4.68 -14.66 -11.13
C THR A 3 3.61 -13.63 -11.46
N ASN A 4 3.12 -12.89 -10.46
CA ASN A 4 1.98 -11.98 -10.60
C ASN A 4 2.43 -10.52 -10.69
N SER A 5 3.73 -10.27 -10.61
CA SER A 5 4.33 -8.94 -10.60
C SER A 5 5.12 -8.69 -11.87
N GLY A 6 5.12 -7.45 -12.34
CA GLY A 6 5.81 -7.06 -13.58
C GLY A 6 7.33 -7.09 -13.44
N SER A 7 7.82 -6.84 -12.22
CA SER A 7 9.23 -6.98 -11.85
C SER A 7 9.31 -7.40 -10.40
N CYS A 8 10.29 -8.25 -10.08
CA CYS A 8 10.64 -8.60 -8.71
C CYS A 8 12.15 -8.55 -8.56
N ARG A 9 12.62 -8.21 -7.37
CA ARG A 9 14.01 -8.35 -6.97
C ARG A 9 14.14 -8.72 -5.50
N GLN A 10 15.25 -9.38 -5.17
CA GLN A 10 15.57 -9.70 -3.77
C GLN A 10 17.06 -9.52 -3.53
N PHE A 11 17.41 -8.75 -2.51
CA PHE A 11 18.80 -8.50 -2.14
C PHE A 11 19.42 -9.72 -1.46
N VAL A 12 20.66 -10.03 -1.80
CA VAL A 12 21.47 -11.09 -1.20
C VAL A 12 22.89 -10.57 -1.00
N GLN A 13 23.44 -10.80 0.18
CA GLN A 13 24.85 -10.57 0.48
C GLN A 13 25.46 -11.81 1.12
N TYR A 14 26.66 -12.17 0.68
CA TYR A 14 27.46 -13.24 1.25
C TYR A 14 28.82 -12.69 1.69
N ASP A 15 29.04 -12.70 3.01
CA ASP A 15 30.34 -12.37 3.59
C ASP A 15 31.06 -13.67 3.92
N CYS A 16 32.31 -13.81 3.48
CA CYS A 16 33.07 -15.04 3.62
C CYS A 16 34.44 -14.79 4.28
N ASN A 17 34.90 -15.82 4.99
CA ASN A 17 36.28 -16.01 5.40
C ASN A 17 36.64 -17.45 5.06
N ASN A 18 37.47 -17.63 4.02
CA ASN A 18 37.90 -18.94 3.51
C ASN A 18 36.75 -19.87 3.04
N ALA A 19 35.52 -19.33 2.95
CA ALA A 19 34.32 -20.05 2.54
C ALA A 19 33.92 -19.66 1.12
N ALA A 20 34.31 -20.46 0.13
CA ALA A 20 33.96 -20.21 -1.27
C ALA A 20 32.46 -20.43 -1.55
N LEU A 21 31.89 -19.67 -2.48
CA LEU A 21 30.53 -19.89 -2.98
C LEU A 21 30.49 -21.09 -3.90
N GLY A 22 31.40 -21.15 -4.87
CA GLY A 22 31.57 -22.29 -5.77
C GLY A 22 30.30 -22.66 -6.54
N PHE A 23 29.56 -21.65 -7.05
CA PHE A 23 28.35 -21.86 -7.86
C PHE A 23 28.59 -22.80 -9.05
N GLU A 24 29.72 -22.63 -9.75
CA GLU A 24 30.11 -23.48 -10.89
C GLU A 24 30.37 -24.94 -10.49
N SER A 25 30.87 -25.15 -9.27
CA SER A 25 31.16 -26.49 -8.71
C SER A 25 29.99 -27.11 -7.94
N ASN A 26 28.78 -26.55 -8.03
CA ASN A 26 27.58 -26.98 -7.29
C ASN A 26 27.81 -27.08 -5.76
N LYS A 27 28.63 -26.20 -5.19
CA LYS A 27 28.82 -26.15 -3.73
C LYS A 27 27.75 -25.33 -3.05
N THR A 28 27.34 -24.22 -3.65
CA THR A 28 26.27 -23.37 -3.14
C THR A 28 25.18 -23.19 -4.17
N TRP A 29 23.92 -23.18 -3.75
CA TRP A 29 22.77 -22.81 -4.57
C TRP A 29 21.58 -22.36 -3.72
N PHE A 30 20.65 -21.67 -4.36
CA PHE A 30 19.37 -21.26 -3.78
C PHE A 30 18.25 -22.09 -4.41
N ASN A 31 17.23 -22.42 -3.62
CA ASN A 31 15.93 -22.83 -4.14
C ASN A 31 14.98 -21.66 -3.94
N VAL A 32 14.19 -21.37 -4.98
CA VAL A 32 13.27 -20.22 -5.00
C VAL A 32 11.83 -20.68 -5.10
N ALA A 33 10.90 -19.83 -4.66
CA ALA A 33 9.48 -20.14 -4.61
C ALA A 33 8.88 -20.47 -5.99
N VAL A 34 9.41 -19.87 -7.06
CA VAL A 34 8.90 -20.10 -8.42
C VAL A 34 9.35 -21.47 -8.93
N TRP A 35 8.38 -22.38 -9.13
CA TRP A 35 8.56 -23.76 -9.60
C TRP A 35 9.62 -24.57 -8.84
N ASN A 36 9.95 -24.18 -7.61
CA ASN A 36 11.00 -24.80 -6.79
C ASN A 36 12.34 -24.94 -7.53
N ARG A 37 12.68 -23.99 -8.41
CA ARG A 37 13.87 -24.08 -9.24
C ARG A 37 15.14 -23.73 -8.48
N THR A 38 16.27 -24.20 -9.01
CA THR A 38 17.60 -23.96 -8.44
C THR A 38 18.29 -22.77 -9.10
N VAL A 39 18.75 -21.81 -8.30
CA VAL A 39 19.49 -20.62 -8.72
C VAL A 39 20.93 -20.69 -8.22
N LYS A 40 21.89 -20.48 -9.13
CA LYS A 40 23.34 -20.56 -8.86
C LYS A 40 24.04 -19.28 -9.33
N LYS A 41 23.62 -18.13 -8.82
CA LYS A 41 24.21 -16.82 -9.16
C LYS A 41 23.77 -15.77 -8.15
N ILE A 42 24.50 -14.67 -8.09
CA ILE A 42 24.06 -13.39 -7.52
C ILE A 42 24.17 -12.37 -8.66
N GLY A 43 23.10 -11.61 -8.94
CA GLY A 43 23.03 -10.75 -10.12
C GLY A 43 22.51 -11.47 -11.37
N HIS A 44 22.98 -11.05 -12.54
CA HIS A 44 22.42 -11.48 -13.83
C HIS A 44 23.10 -12.71 -14.43
N VAL A 45 24.43 -12.79 -14.29
CA VAL A 45 25.26 -13.78 -15.00
C VAL A 45 25.20 -15.15 -14.29
N PRO A 46 24.94 -16.26 -15.00
CA PRO A 46 24.93 -17.59 -14.42
C PRO A 46 26.27 -18.02 -13.81
N ASN A 47 26.22 -18.71 -12.67
CA ASN A 47 27.40 -19.26 -11.96
C ASN A 47 28.42 -18.20 -11.51
N SER A 48 27.97 -16.97 -11.26
CA SER A 48 28.83 -15.86 -10.87
C SER A 48 28.13 -14.86 -9.96
N CYS A 49 28.89 -13.83 -9.55
CA CYS A 49 28.45 -12.73 -8.72
C CYS A 49 28.57 -11.39 -9.47
N PRO A 50 27.99 -10.29 -8.96
CA PRO A 50 27.99 -9.00 -9.66
C PRO A 50 29.38 -8.38 -9.87
N CYS A 51 30.41 -8.84 -9.15
CA CYS A 51 31.79 -8.41 -9.38
C CYS A 51 32.30 -8.76 -10.79
N MET A 52 31.63 -9.64 -11.55
CA MET A 52 32.00 -9.94 -12.94
C MET A 52 32.00 -8.70 -13.85
N ASP A 53 31.17 -7.70 -13.55
CA ASP A 53 31.12 -6.45 -14.32
C ASP A 53 32.20 -5.44 -13.90
N LEU A 54 32.68 -5.53 -12.65
CA LEU A 54 33.61 -4.57 -12.02
C LEU A 54 35.03 -5.11 -11.84
N GLY A 55 35.24 -6.41 -12.06
CA GLY A 55 36.44 -7.17 -11.74
C GLY A 55 36.36 -7.85 -10.36
N CYS A 56 36.38 -9.18 -10.34
CA CYS A 56 36.45 -9.95 -9.09
C CYS A 56 37.92 -10.17 -8.66
N ILE A 57 38.10 -10.43 -7.36
CA ILE A 57 39.40 -10.78 -6.78
C ILE A 57 40.01 -11.98 -7.52
N GLU A 58 41.28 -11.87 -7.90
CA GLU A 58 42.05 -12.93 -8.58
C GLU A 58 41.40 -13.48 -9.87
N GLY A 59 40.59 -12.68 -10.56
CA GLY A 59 39.91 -13.10 -11.79
C GLY A 59 38.90 -14.24 -11.58
N LYS A 60 38.41 -14.42 -10.35
CA LYS A 60 37.34 -15.36 -10.04
C LYS A 60 35.98 -14.87 -10.56
N LYS A 61 34.95 -15.69 -10.41
CA LYS A 61 33.56 -15.32 -10.78
C LYS A 61 32.78 -14.69 -9.62
N CYS A 62 33.29 -14.83 -8.40
CA CYS A 62 32.80 -14.24 -7.17
C CYS A 62 34.02 -13.88 -6.31
N ASN A 63 33.95 -12.79 -5.55
CA ASN A 63 35.03 -12.39 -4.66
C ASN A 63 35.32 -13.46 -3.61
N CYS A 64 34.27 -14.12 -3.09
CA CYS A 64 34.39 -15.17 -2.10
C CYS A 64 35.03 -16.47 -2.62
N ASP A 65 35.14 -16.64 -3.93
CA ASP A 65 35.84 -17.79 -4.51
C ASP A 65 37.37 -17.66 -4.46
N SER A 66 37.88 -16.48 -4.08
CA SER A 66 39.31 -16.27 -3.79
C SER A 66 39.79 -16.94 -2.49
N ARG A 67 38.86 -17.40 -1.63
CA ARG A 67 39.14 -17.93 -0.28
C ARG A 67 39.81 -16.92 0.67
N ALA A 68 39.78 -15.63 0.34
CA ALA A 68 40.15 -14.55 1.25
C ALA A 68 38.95 -14.16 2.14
N ILE A 69 39.17 -13.14 2.99
CA ILE A 69 38.07 -12.40 3.61
C ILE A 69 37.49 -11.48 2.54
N ALA A 70 36.26 -11.74 2.10
CA ALA A 70 35.64 -11.05 0.99
C ALA A 70 34.11 -10.97 1.14
N SER A 71 33.47 -10.25 0.23
CA SER A 71 32.02 -10.11 0.18
C SER A 71 31.52 -10.03 -1.26
N ASP A 72 30.38 -10.67 -1.50
CA ASP A 72 29.61 -10.58 -2.74
C ASP A 72 28.18 -10.16 -2.40
N ALA A 73 27.73 -9.04 -2.96
CA ALA A 73 26.40 -8.49 -2.71
C ALA A 73 25.72 -8.10 -4.03
N GLY A 74 24.41 -8.35 -4.12
CA GLY A 74 23.61 -7.97 -5.29
C GLY A 74 22.17 -8.40 -5.17
N TYR A 75 21.45 -8.28 -6.28
CA TYR A 75 20.04 -8.65 -6.37
C TYR A 75 19.85 -9.90 -7.23
N LEU A 76 18.89 -10.73 -6.84
CA LEU A 76 18.23 -11.69 -7.72
C LEU A 76 17.01 -11.00 -8.35
N TYR A 77 16.66 -11.36 -9.58
CA TYR A 77 15.63 -10.67 -10.36
C TYR A 77 14.58 -11.63 -10.91
N GLY A 78 13.35 -11.12 -11.04
CA GLY A 78 12.20 -11.86 -11.57
C GLY A 78 12.00 -13.18 -10.84
N GLU A 79 11.92 -14.25 -11.61
CA GLU A 79 11.73 -15.62 -11.11
C GLU A 79 12.95 -16.18 -10.34
N ASP A 80 14.13 -15.54 -10.39
CA ASP A 80 15.29 -15.92 -9.57
C ASP A 80 15.19 -15.38 -8.14
N ALA A 81 14.25 -14.48 -7.86
CA ALA A 81 14.00 -13.95 -6.52
C ALA A 81 13.11 -14.92 -5.71
N GLY A 82 12.92 -14.61 -4.41
CA GLY A 82 12.05 -15.40 -3.53
C GLY A 82 12.73 -16.66 -3.01
N ILE A 83 13.92 -16.51 -2.44
CA ILE A 83 14.66 -17.62 -1.83
C ILE A 83 13.82 -18.27 -0.72
N ILE A 84 13.58 -19.57 -0.85
CA ILE A 84 12.92 -20.39 0.17
C ILE A 84 13.92 -21.30 0.90
N ARG A 85 15.07 -21.59 0.29
CA ARG A 85 16.12 -22.43 0.90
C ARG A 85 17.49 -22.11 0.31
N ILE A 86 18.50 -22.04 1.17
CA ILE A 86 19.91 -21.95 0.77
C ILE A 86 20.60 -23.28 1.08
N VAL A 87 21.39 -23.79 0.15
CA VAL A 87 22.26 -24.94 0.37
C VAL A 87 23.69 -24.52 0.11
N ALA A 88 24.59 -24.82 1.04
CA ALA A 88 26.01 -24.53 0.93
C ALA A 88 26.80 -25.72 1.47
N LEU A 89 27.69 -26.27 0.65
CA LEU A 89 28.51 -27.44 0.91
C LEU A 89 29.95 -26.99 1.07
N HIS A 90 30.42 -26.93 2.32
CA HIS A 90 31.79 -26.57 2.65
C HIS A 90 32.55 -27.78 3.19
N SER A 91 33.86 -27.80 2.93
CA SER A 91 34.78 -28.82 3.47
C SER A 91 35.21 -28.47 4.89
N ASP A 92 35.53 -29.48 5.70
CA ASP A 92 35.95 -29.32 7.10
C ASP A 92 37.17 -28.39 7.25
N GLY A 93 37.09 -27.42 8.17
CA GLY A 93 38.13 -26.45 8.49
C GLY A 93 37.59 -25.15 9.11
N ASP A 94 38.48 -24.21 9.47
CA ASP A 94 38.11 -22.85 9.89
C ASP A 94 37.62 -22.04 8.67
N VAL A 95 36.35 -22.21 8.35
CA VAL A 95 35.62 -21.49 7.30
C VAL A 95 34.39 -20.83 7.91
N SER A 96 34.12 -19.58 7.56
CA SER A 96 32.89 -18.90 7.96
C SER A 96 32.25 -18.20 6.78
N GLY A 97 30.96 -18.46 6.56
CA GLY A 97 30.16 -17.76 5.57
C GLY A 97 28.88 -17.24 6.22
N LYS A 98 28.54 -15.99 5.95
CA LYS A 98 27.32 -15.35 6.44
C LYS A 98 26.48 -14.89 5.26
N PHE A 99 25.29 -15.45 5.12
CA PHE A 99 24.28 -14.96 4.18
C PHE A 99 23.37 -13.93 4.86
N THR A 100 23.14 -12.82 4.18
CA THR A 100 22.13 -11.81 4.51
C THR A 100 21.13 -11.76 3.35
N ILE A 101 19.84 -11.96 3.65
CA ILE A 101 18.75 -11.94 2.66
C ILE A 101 17.86 -10.74 2.95
N GLY A 102 17.66 -9.90 1.94
CA GLY A 102 16.73 -8.78 2.01
C GLY A 102 15.28 -9.19 1.74
N PRO A 103 14.34 -8.25 1.93
CA PRO A 103 12.94 -8.47 1.56
C PRO A 103 12.80 -8.76 0.06
N LEU A 104 11.76 -9.51 -0.29
CA LEU A 104 11.32 -9.63 -1.67
C LEU A 104 10.56 -8.36 -2.06
N GLU A 105 11.09 -7.63 -3.04
CA GLU A 105 10.53 -6.39 -3.57
C GLU A 105 9.91 -6.67 -4.94
N CYS A 106 8.59 -6.56 -5.06
CA CYS A 106 7.89 -6.80 -6.32
C CYS A 106 7.03 -5.59 -6.70
N GLU A 107 7.10 -5.18 -7.96
CA GLU A 107 6.45 -4.01 -8.53
C GLU A 107 5.74 -4.34 -9.84
N GLY A 108 4.71 -3.55 -10.17
CA GLY A 108 3.93 -3.73 -11.39
C GLY A 108 3.18 -5.08 -11.43
N PHE A 109 2.61 -5.38 -12.58
CA PHE A 109 1.83 -6.60 -12.81
C PHE A 109 2.25 -7.19 -14.15
N ALA A 110 2.47 -8.49 -14.21
CA ALA A 110 2.80 -9.19 -15.45
C ALA A 110 1.56 -9.39 -16.35
N SER A 111 0.37 -9.01 -15.87
CA SER A 111 -0.93 -9.36 -16.41
C SER A 111 -1.50 -8.33 -17.39
N HIS A 112 -2.61 -8.72 -18.00
CA HIS A 112 -3.51 -7.80 -18.69
C HIS A 112 -3.96 -6.66 -17.77
N GLY A 113 -4.22 -5.50 -18.37
CA GLY A 113 -4.57 -4.28 -17.65
C GLY A 113 -5.82 -4.41 -16.79
N PRO A 114 -6.00 -3.51 -15.81
CA PRO A 114 -7.17 -3.50 -14.95
C PRO A 114 -8.43 -3.09 -15.72
N ILE A 115 -9.58 -3.62 -15.28
CA ILE A 115 -10.91 -3.17 -15.73
C ILE A 115 -11.54 -2.25 -14.68
N ARG A 116 -12.44 -1.36 -15.10
CA ARG A 116 -13.19 -0.44 -14.23
C ARG A 116 -14.69 -0.69 -14.36
N PHE A 117 -15.36 -0.93 -13.25
CA PHE A 117 -16.82 -0.86 -13.13
C PHE A 117 -17.18 0.61 -12.90
N ALA A 118 -17.84 1.24 -13.87
CA ALA A 118 -18.30 2.62 -13.81
C ALA A 118 -19.61 2.78 -13.02
N GLU A 119 -20.34 1.68 -12.88
CA GLU A 119 -21.57 1.51 -12.12
C GLU A 119 -21.63 0.07 -11.57
N PRO A 120 -22.48 -0.23 -10.57
CA PRO A 120 -22.74 -1.59 -10.13
C PRO A 120 -23.21 -2.45 -11.31
N GLN A 121 -22.43 -3.46 -11.67
CA GLN A 121 -22.69 -4.33 -12.82
C GLN A 121 -21.99 -5.67 -12.59
N ALA A 122 -22.76 -6.76 -12.62
CA ALA A 122 -22.23 -8.12 -12.54
C ALA A 122 -21.45 -8.50 -13.82
N LEU A 123 -20.31 -9.17 -13.66
CA LEU A 123 -19.50 -9.71 -14.74
C LEU A 123 -19.21 -11.20 -14.51
N VAL A 124 -19.86 -12.05 -15.29
CA VAL A 124 -19.61 -13.50 -15.27
C VAL A 124 -18.26 -13.80 -15.91
N VAL A 125 -17.39 -14.52 -15.19
CA VAL A 125 -16.01 -14.78 -15.60
C VAL A 125 -15.85 -16.16 -16.20
N ARG A 126 -16.09 -17.19 -15.38
CA ARG A 126 -15.91 -18.60 -15.74
C ARG A 126 -16.62 -19.50 -14.74
N ARG A 127 -16.78 -20.76 -15.10
CA ARG A 127 -17.17 -21.80 -14.14
C ARG A 127 -16.06 -22.00 -13.10
N TRP A 128 -16.46 -22.16 -11.84
CA TRP A 128 -15.60 -22.34 -10.67
C TRP A 128 -16.10 -23.50 -9.81
N ARG A 129 -15.17 -24.29 -9.29
CA ARG A 129 -15.39 -25.58 -8.60
C ARG A 129 -14.43 -25.75 -7.43
N GLY A 130 -14.30 -24.74 -6.57
CA GLY A 130 -13.46 -24.83 -5.37
C GLY A 130 -11.97 -24.52 -5.60
N GLU A 131 -11.57 -24.08 -6.80
CA GLU A 131 -10.16 -23.73 -7.05
C GLU A 131 -9.74 -22.51 -6.20
N PRO A 132 -8.49 -22.45 -5.71
CA PRO A 132 -8.00 -21.26 -5.05
C PRO A 132 -8.06 -20.07 -6.01
N LEU A 133 -8.49 -18.90 -5.54
CA LEU A 133 -8.57 -17.70 -6.36
C LEU A 133 -7.97 -16.51 -5.64
N SER A 134 -7.38 -15.60 -6.42
CA SER A 134 -6.92 -14.32 -5.92
C SER A 134 -7.22 -13.21 -6.90
N LEU A 135 -7.51 -12.02 -6.40
CA LEU A 135 -7.70 -10.84 -7.23
C LEU A 135 -7.23 -9.60 -6.49
N GLN A 136 -6.94 -8.55 -7.25
CA GLN A 136 -6.74 -7.23 -6.69
C GLN A 136 -7.89 -6.32 -7.02
N PHE A 137 -8.32 -5.54 -6.04
CA PHE A 137 -9.36 -4.54 -6.22
C PHE A 137 -8.96 -3.20 -5.62
N ARG A 138 -9.54 -2.12 -6.15
CA ARG A 138 -9.55 -0.79 -5.54
C ARG A 138 -10.94 -0.20 -5.67
N ILE A 139 -11.48 0.30 -4.56
CA ILE A 139 -12.86 0.79 -4.47
C ILE A 139 -12.93 1.99 -3.53
N ALA A 140 -14.00 2.77 -3.61
CA ALA A 140 -14.31 3.85 -2.67
C ALA A 140 -15.49 3.51 -1.74
N ASP A 141 -16.32 2.55 -2.14
CA ASP A 141 -17.49 2.10 -1.39
C ASP A 141 -17.12 1.47 -0.05
N SER A 142 -17.91 1.77 0.98
CA SER A 142 -17.73 1.19 2.31
C SER A 142 -18.37 -0.19 2.44
N SER A 143 -19.35 -0.52 1.59
CA SER A 143 -20.02 -1.82 1.60
C SER A 143 -20.42 -2.19 0.17
N ALA A 144 -20.01 -3.37 -0.29
CA ALA A 144 -20.30 -3.87 -1.64
C ALA A 144 -19.92 -5.35 -1.78
N THR A 145 -20.51 -6.00 -2.78
CA THR A 145 -20.17 -7.36 -3.20
C THR A 145 -18.98 -7.32 -4.14
N ILE A 146 -17.90 -8.01 -3.81
CA ILE A 146 -16.70 -8.09 -4.65
C ILE A 146 -16.84 -9.22 -5.67
N LEU A 147 -17.31 -10.38 -5.21
CA LEU A 147 -17.56 -11.54 -6.05
C LEU A 147 -18.61 -12.45 -5.41
N SER A 148 -19.24 -13.27 -6.25
CA SER A 148 -20.14 -14.34 -5.84
C SER A 148 -19.96 -15.58 -6.72
N ILE A 149 -20.28 -16.73 -6.14
CA ILE A 149 -20.49 -17.99 -6.85
C ILE A 149 -21.82 -18.54 -6.34
N VAL A 150 -22.77 -18.77 -7.23
CA VAL A 150 -24.09 -19.30 -6.89
C VAL A 150 -24.34 -20.55 -7.72
N GLU A 151 -24.60 -21.67 -7.03
CA GLU A 151 -25.11 -22.90 -7.65
C GLU A 151 -26.63 -22.98 -7.44
N ASP A 152 -27.08 -22.82 -6.20
CA ASP A 152 -28.47 -22.76 -5.78
C ASP A 152 -28.63 -22.00 -4.44
N GLU A 153 -29.82 -22.02 -3.83
CA GLU A 153 -30.09 -21.34 -2.56
C GLU A 153 -29.30 -21.90 -1.37
N GLU A 154 -28.88 -23.18 -1.42
CA GLU A 154 -28.14 -23.86 -0.35
C GLU A 154 -26.63 -23.96 -0.59
N ARG A 155 -26.18 -23.66 -1.82
CA ARG A 155 -24.79 -23.67 -2.24
C ARG A 155 -24.47 -22.36 -2.94
N TYR A 156 -24.01 -21.41 -2.12
CA TYR A 156 -23.46 -20.16 -2.59
C TYR A 156 -22.25 -19.73 -1.77
N LEU A 157 -21.48 -18.86 -2.39
CA LEU A 157 -20.35 -18.16 -1.80
C LEU A 157 -20.45 -16.70 -2.19
N LYS A 158 -20.35 -15.79 -1.21
CA LYS A 158 -20.35 -14.35 -1.46
C LYS A 158 -19.24 -13.68 -0.68
N VAL A 159 -18.43 -12.84 -1.34
CA VAL A 159 -17.39 -12.03 -0.67
C VAL A 159 -17.77 -10.57 -0.74
N GLU A 160 -17.82 -9.93 0.41
CA GLU A 160 -18.29 -8.55 0.57
C GLU A 160 -17.29 -7.72 1.36
N ILE A 161 -17.10 -6.46 0.97
CA ILE A 161 -16.53 -5.46 1.87
C ILE A 161 -17.63 -4.94 2.79
N ILE A 162 -17.30 -4.72 4.06
CA ILE A 162 -18.20 -4.17 5.07
C ILE A 162 -17.50 -3.08 5.84
N ASN A 163 -18.21 -1.97 6.05
CA ASN A 163 -17.76 -0.79 6.79
C ASN A 163 -16.41 -0.21 6.30
N GLY A 164 -15.95 -0.53 5.09
CA GLY A 164 -14.70 -0.06 4.50
C GLY A 164 -13.42 -0.64 5.12
N HIS A 165 -13.50 -1.64 5.99
CA HIS A 165 -12.31 -2.23 6.65
C HIS A 165 -12.38 -3.74 6.89
N MET A 166 -13.54 -4.38 6.72
CA MET A 166 -13.69 -5.84 6.85
C MET A 166 -14.04 -6.45 5.50
N ILE A 167 -13.52 -7.66 5.26
CA ILE A 167 -13.99 -8.53 4.19
C ILE A 167 -14.71 -9.71 4.82
N ARG A 168 -15.97 -9.92 4.44
CA ARG A 168 -16.79 -11.06 4.86
C ARG A 168 -16.96 -12.04 3.72
N LEU A 169 -16.69 -13.30 4.01
CA LEU A 169 -17.09 -14.45 3.22
C LEU A 169 -18.35 -15.05 3.83
N SER A 170 -19.43 -15.10 3.05
CA SER A 170 -20.70 -15.71 3.42
C SER A 170 -20.91 -16.98 2.61
N LEU A 171 -21.23 -18.07 3.31
CA LEU A 171 -21.70 -19.34 2.78
C LEU A 171 -23.10 -19.61 3.36
N PHE A 172 -23.81 -20.62 2.86
CA PHE A 172 -25.20 -20.91 3.24
C PHE A 172 -25.51 -20.81 4.75
N ASN A 173 -24.72 -21.47 5.60
CA ASN A 173 -24.92 -21.51 7.06
C ASN A 173 -23.69 -21.07 7.86
N SER A 174 -22.73 -20.42 7.23
CA SER A 174 -21.51 -19.96 7.90
C SER A 174 -21.01 -18.67 7.28
N SER A 175 -20.36 -17.84 8.10
CA SER A 175 -19.69 -16.65 7.61
C SER A 175 -18.37 -16.47 8.35
N VAL A 176 -17.35 -16.03 7.64
CA VAL A 176 -16.05 -15.68 8.22
C VAL A 176 -15.67 -14.29 7.75
N ALA A 177 -15.11 -13.49 8.65
CA ALA A 177 -14.68 -12.14 8.33
C ALA A 177 -13.22 -11.95 8.70
N VAL A 178 -12.50 -11.20 7.86
CA VAL A 178 -11.14 -10.75 8.11
C VAL A 178 -11.15 -9.22 8.19
N GLU A 179 -10.53 -8.70 9.26
CA GLU A 179 -10.40 -7.27 9.48
C GLU A 179 -9.02 -6.78 9.06
N SER A 180 -9.00 -5.68 8.29
CA SER A 180 -7.77 -4.98 7.92
C SER A 180 -7.48 -3.87 8.93
N GLN A 181 -6.19 -3.68 9.28
CA GLN A 181 -5.76 -2.56 10.11
C GLN A 181 -5.90 -1.19 9.42
N ALA A 182 -5.96 -1.19 8.08
CA ALA A 182 -6.17 0.00 7.27
C ALA A 182 -7.51 -0.07 6.54
N ARG A 183 -8.05 1.11 6.19
CA ARG A 183 -9.23 1.23 5.33
C ARG A 183 -8.94 0.57 3.97
N LEU A 184 -9.89 -0.24 3.51
CA LEU A 184 -9.85 -0.93 2.22
C LEU A 184 -10.56 -0.15 1.11
N ASN A 185 -11.26 0.92 1.48
CA ASN A 185 -11.92 1.84 0.57
C ASN A 185 -11.10 3.12 0.38
N ASP A 186 -9.77 3.00 0.39
CA ASP A 186 -8.83 4.11 0.31
C ASP A 186 -8.37 4.41 -1.13
N THR A 187 -9.07 3.83 -2.12
CA THR A 187 -8.78 3.90 -3.56
C THR A 187 -7.44 3.27 -3.99
N LYS A 188 -6.75 2.55 -3.09
CA LYS A 188 -5.54 1.81 -3.42
C LYS A 188 -5.84 0.35 -3.70
N TRP A 189 -4.86 -0.32 -4.28
CA TRP A 189 -4.92 -1.73 -4.58
C TRP A 189 -4.81 -2.58 -3.31
N HIS A 190 -5.75 -3.49 -3.16
CA HIS A 190 -5.77 -4.50 -2.11
C HIS A 190 -5.83 -5.89 -2.71
N LEU A 191 -5.09 -6.84 -2.14
CA LEU A 191 -5.04 -8.24 -2.58
C LEU A 191 -5.99 -9.08 -1.74
N LEU A 192 -7.03 -9.60 -2.40
CA LEU A 192 -7.94 -10.62 -1.87
C LEU A 192 -7.45 -12.02 -2.29
N ASN A 193 -7.38 -12.94 -1.34
CA ASN A 193 -7.10 -14.35 -1.58
C ASN A 193 -8.19 -15.21 -0.95
N LEU A 194 -8.59 -16.27 -1.64
CA LEU A 194 -9.52 -17.27 -1.17
C LEU A 194 -8.96 -18.66 -1.52
N GLU A 195 -8.73 -19.47 -0.50
CA GLU A 195 -8.10 -20.79 -0.62
C GLU A 195 -8.92 -21.83 0.14
N PHE A 196 -9.11 -23.00 -0.46
CA PHE A 196 -9.79 -24.15 0.15
C PHE A 196 -8.79 -25.28 0.34
N ALA A 197 -8.69 -25.81 1.55
CA ALA A 197 -7.86 -26.97 1.83
C ALA A 197 -8.40 -27.73 3.05
N ASN A 198 -8.43 -29.06 2.98
CA ASN A 198 -8.75 -29.95 4.12
C ASN A 198 -10.03 -29.58 4.90
N ASP A 199 -11.14 -29.34 4.19
CA ASP A 199 -12.42 -28.90 4.79
C ASP A 199 -12.33 -27.56 5.58
N GLU A 200 -11.36 -26.72 5.21
CA GLU A 200 -11.22 -25.35 5.70
C GLU A 200 -11.16 -24.36 4.54
N VAL A 201 -11.74 -23.19 4.75
CA VAL A 201 -11.60 -22.04 3.88
C VAL A 201 -10.75 -20.98 4.56
N ARG A 202 -9.82 -20.42 3.80
CA ARG A 202 -8.96 -19.31 4.18
C ARG A 202 -9.30 -18.12 3.31
N ILE A 203 -9.73 -17.03 3.94
CA ILE A 203 -9.88 -15.73 3.29
C ILE A 203 -8.77 -14.78 3.76
N GLY A 204 -8.11 -14.14 2.82
CA GLY A 204 -6.99 -13.24 3.07
C GLY A 204 -7.16 -11.87 2.43
N ILE A 205 -6.82 -10.81 3.16
CA ILE A 205 -6.77 -9.44 2.66
C ILE A 205 -5.44 -8.78 3.05
N ASN A 206 -4.63 -8.38 2.06
CA ASN A 206 -3.31 -7.74 2.28
C ASN A 206 -2.38 -8.46 3.28
N GLY A 207 -2.49 -9.80 3.37
CA GLY A 207 -1.70 -10.62 4.28
C GLY A 207 -2.37 -10.94 5.64
N PHE A 208 -3.44 -10.23 6.01
CA PHE A 208 -4.32 -10.62 7.12
C PHE A 208 -5.20 -11.78 6.67
N ASN A 209 -5.44 -12.76 7.54
CA ASN A 209 -6.17 -13.97 7.17
C ASN A 209 -7.17 -14.36 8.25
N ALA A 210 -8.29 -14.95 7.83
CA ALA A 210 -9.25 -15.61 8.68
C ALA A 210 -9.57 -16.99 8.10
N PHE A 211 -9.96 -17.91 8.98
CA PHE A 211 -10.20 -19.31 8.66
C PHE A 211 -11.57 -19.73 9.18
N ALA A 212 -12.23 -20.65 8.47
CA ALA A 212 -13.43 -21.31 8.93
C ALA A 212 -13.50 -22.72 8.37
N SER A 213 -14.11 -23.63 9.13
CA SER A 213 -14.42 -24.97 8.63
C SER A 213 -15.53 -24.89 7.59
N VAL A 214 -15.34 -25.57 6.46
CA VAL A 214 -16.31 -25.69 5.37
C VAL A 214 -16.34 -27.14 4.91
N SER A 215 -17.51 -27.75 4.92
CA SER A 215 -17.66 -29.10 4.39
C SER A 215 -17.55 -29.05 2.86
N SER A 216 -16.76 -29.95 2.26
CA SER A 216 -16.51 -29.98 0.81
C SER A 216 -17.79 -30.07 -0.04
N ASP A 217 -18.88 -30.67 0.45
CA ASP A 217 -20.20 -30.74 -0.21
C ASP A 217 -20.97 -29.40 -0.22
N LYS A 218 -20.48 -28.40 0.52
CA LYS A 218 -21.03 -27.04 0.61
C LYS A 218 -20.25 -26.02 -0.22
N ILE A 219 -19.15 -26.41 -0.85
CA ILE A 219 -18.45 -25.57 -1.82
C ILE A 219 -19.26 -25.59 -3.12
N PRO A 220 -19.74 -24.44 -3.64
CA PRO A 220 -20.57 -24.41 -4.83
C PRO A 220 -19.78 -24.76 -6.09
N ASP A 221 -20.40 -25.51 -7.01
CA ASP A 221 -20.03 -25.55 -8.42
C ASP A 221 -20.91 -24.52 -9.13
N GLY A 222 -20.34 -23.39 -9.50
CA GLY A 222 -21.10 -22.22 -9.94
C GLY A 222 -20.33 -21.33 -10.91
N ASP A 223 -21.01 -20.31 -11.40
CA ASP A 223 -20.36 -19.28 -12.23
C ASP A 223 -19.73 -18.23 -11.31
N LEU A 224 -18.42 -18.05 -11.42
CA LEU A 224 -17.71 -16.98 -10.73
C LEU A 224 -18.11 -15.65 -11.36
N THR A 225 -18.81 -14.84 -10.57
CA THR A 225 -19.26 -13.51 -10.96
C THR A 225 -18.50 -12.47 -10.15
N LEU A 226 -17.87 -11.52 -10.85
CA LEU A 226 -17.31 -10.33 -10.21
C LEU A 226 -18.38 -9.28 -10.09
N ASN A 227 -18.33 -8.54 -8.99
CA ASN A 227 -19.27 -7.47 -8.68
C ASN A 227 -20.73 -7.97 -8.60
N ASP A 228 -21.69 -7.07 -8.49
CA ASP A 228 -23.13 -7.35 -8.39
C ASP A 228 -23.92 -6.20 -9.01
N ASP A 229 -25.12 -6.47 -9.52
CA ASP A 229 -25.95 -5.45 -10.18
C ASP A 229 -26.58 -4.47 -9.18
N ASP A 230 -26.98 -4.95 -7.99
CA ASP A 230 -27.71 -4.14 -6.99
C ASP A 230 -26.80 -3.67 -5.85
N ASN A 231 -25.94 -4.56 -5.36
CA ASN A 231 -25.05 -4.34 -4.22
C ASN A 231 -23.58 -4.32 -4.66
N GLY A 232 -23.32 -3.97 -5.91
CA GLY A 232 -21.99 -3.88 -6.48
C GLY A 232 -21.21 -2.64 -6.03
N PHE A 233 -19.94 -2.61 -6.38
CA PHE A 233 -19.04 -1.47 -6.21
C PHE A 233 -18.80 -0.72 -7.52
N ILE A 234 -18.35 0.53 -7.37
CA ILE A 234 -17.72 1.30 -8.44
C ILE A 234 -16.22 1.36 -8.14
N GLY A 235 -15.41 0.89 -9.09
CA GLY A 235 -14.00 0.68 -8.84
C GLY A 235 -13.35 -0.23 -9.84
N CYS A 236 -12.19 -0.77 -9.49
CA CYS A 236 -11.38 -1.51 -10.44
C CYS A 236 -10.92 -2.85 -9.92
N VAL A 237 -10.80 -3.79 -10.85
CA VAL A 237 -10.32 -5.15 -10.59
C VAL A 237 -9.23 -5.49 -11.57
N ARG A 238 -8.22 -6.24 -11.10
CA ARG A 238 -7.18 -6.82 -11.96
C ARG A 238 -6.62 -8.09 -11.37
N SER A 239 -5.76 -8.73 -12.16
CA SER A 239 -4.96 -9.88 -11.73
C SER A 239 -5.82 -10.93 -11.06
N LEU A 240 -6.96 -11.28 -11.68
CA LEU A 240 -7.76 -12.41 -11.24
C LEU A 240 -7.05 -13.70 -11.66
N TRP A 241 -6.64 -14.47 -10.67
CA TRP A 241 -6.11 -15.81 -10.82
C TRP A 241 -7.13 -16.80 -10.29
N VAL A 242 -7.36 -17.86 -11.04
CA VAL A 242 -8.13 -19.03 -10.61
C VAL A 242 -7.22 -20.23 -10.83
N ASN A 243 -6.87 -20.90 -9.73
CA ASN A 243 -5.75 -21.84 -9.70
C ASN A 243 -4.44 -21.16 -10.16
N ASP A 244 -3.72 -21.76 -11.11
CA ASP A 244 -2.52 -21.20 -11.74
C ASP A 244 -2.82 -20.45 -13.05
N ASP A 245 -4.10 -20.26 -13.41
CA ASP A 245 -4.51 -19.61 -14.64
C ASP A 245 -4.88 -18.13 -14.41
N ILE A 246 -4.27 -17.25 -15.21
CA ILE A 246 -4.64 -15.84 -15.24
C ILE A 246 -5.83 -15.59 -16.15
N VAL A 247 -6.83 -14.86 -15.65
CA VAL A 247 -8.03 -14.49 -16.42
C VAL A 247 -7.80 -13.18 -17.18
N HIS A 248 -8.09 -13.19 -18.49
CA HIS A 248 -8.04 -11.98 -19.34
C HIS A 248 -9.30 -11.11 -19.16
N LEU A 249 -9.35 -10.35 -18.05
CA LEU A 249 -10.50 -9.51 -17.70
C LEU A 249 -10.85 -8.46 -18.77
N GLN A 250 -9.86 -7.83 -19.42
CA GLN A 250 -10.12 -6.82 -20.45
C GLN A 250 -10.89 -7.38 -21.64
N GLY A 251 -10.60 -8.63 -22.03
CA GLY A 251 -11.32 -9.32 -23.09
C GLY A 251 -12.78 -9.62 -22.73
N LEU A 252 -13.06 -9.91 -21.46
CA LEU A 252 -14.43 -10.09 -20.96
C LEU A 252 -15.19 -8.76 -20.87
N ALA A 253 -14.52 -7.67 -20.53
CA ALA A 253 -15.11 -6.36 -20.34
C ALA A 253 -15.37 -5.57 -21.64
N GLN A 254 -14.73 -5.92 -22.75
CA GLN A 254 -14.66 -5.08 -23.96
C GLN A 254 -16.02 -4.64 -24.54
N HIS A 255 -17.07 -5.44 -24.34
CA HIS A 255 -18.41 -5.19 -24.89
C HIS A 255 -19.51 -5.22 -23.83
N VAL A 256 -19.16 -4.97 -22.56
CA VAL A 256 -20.11 -4.93 -21.46
C VAL A 256 -20.36 -3.47 -21.09
N GLU A 257 -21.61 -3.02 -21.21
CA GLU A 257 -22.02 -1.69 -20.78
C GLU A 257 -21.77 -1.51 -19.27
N GLY A 258 -21.45 -0.29 -18.84
CA GLY A 258 -21.07 -0.03 -17.44
C GLY A 258 -19.67 -0.50 -17.05
N ILE A 259 -18.95 -1.25 -17.90
CA ILE A 259 -17.59 -1.73 -17.64
C ILE A 259 -16.60 -1.19 -18.68
N SER A 260 -15.59 -0.47 -18.22
CA SER A 260 -14.46 -0.05 -19.05
C SER A 260 -13.35 -1.11 -19.01
N PRO A 261 -12.79 -1.52 -20.17
CA PRO A 261 -11.65 -2.44 -20.23
C PRO A 261 -10.33 -1.80 -19.76
N TYR A 262 -10.37 -0.57 -19.28
CA TYR A 262 -9.22 0.16 -18.74
C TYR A 262 -9.57 0.80 -17.40
N CYS A 263 -8.60 0.76 -16.49
CA CYS A 263 -8.62 1.50 -15.23
C CYS A 263 -7.24 2.10 -14.93
N GLU A 264 -6.97 3.25 -15.53
CA GLU A 264 -5.72 3.98 -15.30
C GLU A 264 -5.68 4.57 -13.90
N ASP A 265 -4.49 4.65 -13.32
CA ASP A 265 -4.28 5.35 -12.05
C ASP A 265 -4.38 6.87 -12.28
N ARG A 266 -5.47 7.48 -11.79
CA ARG A 266 -5.65 8.94 -11.87
C ARG A 266 -4.89 9.67 -10.77
N CYS A 267 -4.47 8.96 -9.72
CA CYS A 267 -3.70 9.51 -8.61
C CYS A 267 -2.20 9.41 -8.84
N THR A 268 -1.70 10.14 -9.85
CA THR A 268 -0.26 10.21 -10.14
C THR A 268 0.53 10.90 -9.03
N ALA A 269 1.83 10.60 -8.94
CA ALA A 269 2.75 11.31 -8.05
C ALA A 269 2.66 12.83 -8.26
N ASN A 270 2.40 13.57 -7.19
CA ASN A 270 2.21 15.04 -7.16
C ASN A 270 0.90 15.59 -7.74
N PHE A 271 -0.12 14.75 -8.00
CA PHE A 271 -1.45 15.25 -8.38
C PHE A 271 -2.01 16.21 -7.33
N CYS A 272 -1.85 15.86 -6.05
CA CYS A 272 -2.19 16.72 -4.92
C CYS A 272 -0.95 17.32 -4.26
N GLN A 273 -1.04 18.58 -3.83
CA GLN A 273 0.04 19.32 -3.17
C GLN A 273 -0.15 19.39 -1.65
N ASN A 274 0.86 19.91 -0.95
CA ASN A 274 0.80 20.24 0.49
C ASN A 274 0.38 19.07 1.41
N GLY A 275 0.73 17.84 1.02
CA GLY A 275 0.42 16.61 1.76
C GLY A 275 -1.07 16.24 1.75
N ALA A 276 -1.84 16.77 0.80
CA ALA A 276 -3.22 16.39 0.58
C ALA A 276 -3.34 14.95 0.06
N GLN A 277 -4.47 14.31 0.36
CA GLN A 277 -4.77 12.96 -0.09
C GLN A 277 -5.39 13.03 -1.49
N CYS A 278 -4.84 12.28 -2.44
CA CYS A 278 -5.51 12.02 -3.71
C CYS A 278 -6.55 10.92 -3.53
N VAL A 279 -7.74 11.15 -4.07
CA VAL A 279 -8.87 10.20 -4.04
C VAL A 279 -9.42 10.11 -5.46
N GLU A 280 -9.56 8.89 -5.96
CA GLU A 280 -10.17 8.63 -7.27
C GLU A 280 -11.70 8.67 -7.19
N ASP A 281 -12.30 9.22 -8.22
CA ASP A 281 -13.71 9.11 -8.55
C ASP A 281 -13.84 8.14 -9.72
N PHE A 282 -14.11 6.88 -9.39
CA PHE A 282 -14.19 5.81 -10.39
C PHE A 282 -15.40 5.95 -11.31
N ALA A 283 -16.49 6.60 -10.87
CA ALA A 283 -17.67 6.81 -11.72
C ALA A 283 -17.36 7.86 -12.80
N ALA A 284 -16.74 8.98 -12.39
CA ALA A 284 -16.37 10.08 -13.28
C ALA A 284 -15.05 9.85 -14.05
N ASP A 285 -14.33 8.76 -13.79
CA ASP A 285 -12.96 8.50 -14.28
C ASP A 285 -12.02 9.68 -14.02
N ALA A 286 -12.06 10.21 -12.79
CA ALA A 286 -11.33 11.41 -12.40
C ALA A 286 -10.62 11.23 -11.06
N ALA A 287 -9.79 12.20 -10.69
CA ALA A 287 -9.21 12.29 -9.35
C ALA A 287 -9.51 13.65 -8.73
N ALA A 288 -9.62 13.66 -7.41
CA ALA A 288 -9.84 14.84 -6.58
C ALA A 288 -8.87 14.85 -5.40
N CYS A 289 -8.57 16.04 -4.89
CA CYS A 289 -7.70 16.20 -3.72
C CYS A 289 -8.52 16.52 -2.47
N ARG A 290 -8.35 15.71 -1.43
CA ARG A 290 -8.82 16.02 -0.08
C ARG A 290 -7.69 16.71 0.67
N CYS A 291 -7.83 18.02 0.84
CA CYS A 291 -6.81 18.82 1.51
C CYS A 291 -6.63 18.37 2.95
N LYS A 292 -5.37 18.24 3.38
CA LYS A 292 -5.02 17.81 4.74
C LYS A 292 -5.54 18.79 5.78
N ASN A 293 -5.52 20.09 5.46
CA ASN A 293 -6.04 21.15 6.33
C ASN A 293 -7.00 22.04 5.53
N PRO A 294 -8.28 21.65 5.36
CA PRO A 294 -9.24 22.38 4.52
C PRO A 294 -9.45 23.85 4.92
N ASN A 295 -9.23 24.18 6.19
CA ASN A 295 -9.36 25.54 6.71
C ASN A 295 -8.25 26.48 6.23
N VAL A 296 -7.12 25.93 5.80
CA VAL A 296 -5.95 26.70 5.36
C VAL A 296 -5.37 26.23 4.03
N GLN A 297 -6.03 25.29 3.36
CA GLN A 297 -5.62 24.74 2.08
C GLN A 297 -6.82 24.75 1.14
N SER A 298 -6.63 25.29 -0.06
CA SER A 298 -7.64 25.40 -1.10
C SER A 298 -7.03 25.24 -2.49
N GLY A 299 -7.84 25.38 -3.54
CA GLY A 299 -7.47 25.03 -4.90
C GLY A 299 -7.82 23.59 -5.24
N ARG A 300 -7.90 23.28 -6.54
CA ARG A 300 -8.34 21.95 -7.04
C ARG A 300 -7.41 20.84 -6.56
N ASN A 301 -6.12 21.15 -6.45
CA ASN A 301 -5.06 20.23 -6.10
C ASN A 301 -4.49 20.53 -4.69
N CYS A 302 -5.20 21.31 -3.87
CA CYS A 302 -4.76 21.79 -2.56
C CYS A 302 -3.44 22.58 -2.60
N GLU A 303 -3.17 23.25 -3.72
CA GLU A 303 -1.97 24.02 -4.00
C GLU A 303 -1.91 25.36 -3.26
N ILE A 304 -3.07 25.92 -2.88
CA ILE A 304 -3.17 27.21 -2.21
C ILE A 304 -3.15 27.00 -0.70
N GLY A 305 -2.20 27.62 0.01
CA GLY A 305 -2.25 27.75 1.47
C GLY A 305 -2.93 29.06 1.87
N GLN A 306 -4.20 29.04 2.27
CA GLN A 306 -4.98 30.22 2.64
C GLN A 306 -4.91 30.47 4.16
N LEU A 307 -4.63 31.70 4.60
CA LEU A 307 -5.02 32.16 5.94
C LEU A 307 -6.18 33.13 5.74
N SER A 308 -7.35 32.81 6.30
CA SER A 308 -8.46 33.76 6.41
C SER A 308 -8.29 34.59 7.68
N GLY A 309 -8.21 35.91 7.54
CA GLY A 309 -8.25 36.85 8.67
C GLY A 309 -9.30 37.92 8.43
N LYS A 310 -10.13 38.21 9.43
CA LYS A 310 -11.03 39.37 9.41
C LYS A 310 -10.27 40.61 9.87
N VAL A 311 -10.19 41.63 9.01
CA VAL A 311 -9.70 42.97 9.38
C VAL A 311 -10.81 43.96 9.08
N GLY A 312 -11.29 44.69 10.11
CA GLY A 312 -12.31 45.72 9.94
C GLY A 312 -13.66 45.22 9.37
N GLY A 313 -14.03 43.96 9.65
CA GLY A 313 -15.28 43.36 9.16
C GLY A 313 -15.21 42.72 7.77
N ALA A 314 -14.13 42.92 7.02
CA ALA A 314 -13.91 42.28 5.72
C ALA A 314 -13.12 40.97 5.86
N ILE A 315 -13.54 39.93 5.14
CA ILE A 315 -12.77 38.67 5.01
C ILE A 315 -11.70 38.90 3.95
N ILE A 316 -10.43 38.87 4.35
CA ILE A 316 -9.30 38.97 3.40
C ILE A 316 -8.82 37.57 3.04
N LEU A 317 -8.83 37.26 1.74
CA LEU A 317 -8.34 36.01 1.17
C LEU A 317 -6.93 36.24 0.60
N TRP A 318 -5.90 35.66 1.21
CA TRP A 318 -4.53 35.73 0.70
C TRP A 318 -4.23 34.52 -0.19
N ASN A 319 -4.01 34.74 -1.48
CA ASN A 319 -3.37 33.77 -2.35
C ASN A 319 -1.86 33.86 -2.10
N ASN A 320 -1.25 32.78 -1.60
CA ASN A 320 0.20 32.61 -1.40
C ASN A 320 0.84 33.30 -0.15
N ILE A 321 1.01 32.52 0.94
CA ILE A 321 1.66 32.94 2.21
C ILE A 321 3.08 33.53 2.05
N ASN A 322 3.84 33.19 1.01
CA ASN A 322 5.25 33.59 0.95
C ASN A 322 5.57 34.73 -0.02
N GLN A 323 4.61 35.25 -0.81
CA GLN A 323 4.96 36.23 -1.83
C GLN A 323 4.79 37.69 -1.42
N ASN A 324 4.03 38.04 -0.37
CA ASN A 324 3.98 39.43 0.11
C ASN A 324 3.28 39.73 1.45
N SER A 325 3.09 38.77 2.35
CA SER A 325 2.41 39.02 3.65
C SER A 325 3.10 38.35 4.82
N SER A 326 4.31 38.80 5.17
CA SER A 326 4.81 38.62 6.54
C SER A 326 4.14 39.68 7.42
N VAL A 327 3.10 39.31 8.18
CA VAL A 327 2.78 40.10 9.38
C VAL A 327 3.89 39.80 10.37
N SER A 328 4.94 40.62 10.35
CA SER A 328 6.04 40.54 11.30
C SER A 328 5.62 41.24 12.58
N PHE A 329 5.34 40.47 13.64
CA PHE A 329 5.05 41.03 14.95
C PHE A 329 6.37 41.43 15.63
N TYR A 330 6.70 42.72 15.57
CA TYR A 330 7.71 43.30 16.44
C TYR A 330 7.02 43.79 17.74
N GLY A 331 6.72 42.86 18.64
CA GLY A 331 6.18 43.18 19.98
C GLY A 331 4.68 43.50 20.04
N GLY A 332 3.84 42.85 19.22
CA GLY A 332 2.37 43.01 19.24
C GLY A 332 1.63 41.68 19.34
N PHE A 333 0.32 41.74 19.60
CA PHE A 333 -0.58 40.58 19.63
C PHE A 333 -1.80 40.80 18.74
N LEU A 334 -2.31 39.72 18.14
CA LEU A 334 -3.66 39.69 17.57
C LEU A 334 -4.60 39.14 18.64
N LYS A 335 -5.61 39.91 19.01
CA LYS A 335 -6.71 39.43 19.85
C LYS A 335 -7.92 39.15 18.97
N TYR A 336 -8.47 37.95 19.11
CA TYR A 336 -9.70 37.55 18.45
C TYR A 336 -10.64 36.92 19.47
N GLU A 337 -11.92 37.30 19.41
CA GLU A 337 -12.96 36.66 20.21
C GLU A 337 -13.51 35.48 19.43
N LEU A 338 -13.27 34.28 19.95
CA LEU A 338 -13.76 33.05 19.35
C LEU A 338 -15.26 32.92 19.62
N SER A 339 -16.02 32.62 18.57
CA SER A 339 -17.45 32.31 18.69
C SER A 339 -17.71 30.90 19.24
N GLN A 340 -16.69 30.04 19.30
CA GLN A 340 -16.76 28.66 19.79
C GLN A 340 -15.59 28.30 20.71
N ASN A 341 -15.73 27.23 21.49
CA ASN A 341 -14.72 26.78 22.44
C ASN A 341 -13.54 26.08 21.73
N PRO A 342 -12.31 26.64 21.78
CA PRO A 342 -11.14 26.10 21.10
C PRO A 342 -10.61 24.78 21.70
N LEU A 343 -11.15 24.33 22.84
CA LEU A 343 -10.84 23.01 23.42
C LEU A 343 -11.60 21.88 22.72
N ILE A 344 -12.66 22.20 21.97
CA ILE A 344 -13.49 21.23 21.25
C ILE A 344 -13.01 21.08 19.80
N GLU A 345 -12.54 22.17 19.19
CA GLU A 345 -12.07 22.19 17.80
C GLU A 345 -10.55 22.07 17.66
N GLN A 346 -10.10 21.54 16.52
CA GLN A 346 -8.66 21.47 16.21
C GLN A 346 -8.11 22.84 15.82
N THR A 347 -7.18 23.36 16.61
CA THR A 347 -6.47 24.61 16.28
C THR A 347 -5.15 24.29 15.56
N VAL A 348 -5.01 24.81 14.34
CA VAL A 348 -3.78 24.66 13.53
C VAL A 348 -3.26 26.04 13.15
N PHE A 349 -1.99 26.31 13.46
CA PHE A 349 -1.30 27.50 13.01
C PHE A 349 0.13 27.18 12.60
N SER A 350 0.70 28.01 11.73
CA SER A 350 2.11 27.92 11.34
C SER A 350 2.78 29.24 11.68
N PHE A 351 4.01 29.14 12.18
CA PHE A 351 4.82 30.29 12.50
C PHE A 351 6.26 30.05 12.02
N ARG A 352 6.98 31.15 11.84
CA ARG A 352 8.42 31.17 11.60
C ARG A 352 9.00 32.26 12.47
N THR A 353 9.95 31.91 13.32
CA THR A 353 10.62 32.85 14.21
C THR A 353 12.09 32.44 14.35
N ASP A 354 12.96 33.43 14.48
CA ASP A 354 14.36 33.27 14.88
C ASP A 354 14.54 33.42 16.39
N GLN A 355 13.47 33.76 17.13
CA GLN A 355 13.49 33.88 18.58
C GLN A 355 13.50 32.50 19.26
N SER A 356 14.35 32.34 20.28
CA SER A 356 14.47 31.12 21.08
C SER A 356 13.35 30.96 22.12
N GLN A 357 12.61 32.05 22.40
CA GLN A 357 11.47 32.10 23.29
C GLN A 357 10.40 33.04 22.73
N ALA A 358 9.15 32.57 22.65
CA ALA A 358 8.01 33.39 22.22
C ALA A 358 6.69 32.77 22.69
N LEU A 359 5.71 33.61 23.02
CA LEU A 359 4.31 33.20 23.19
C LEU A 359 3.64 33.21 21.82
N LEU A 360 3.15 32.05 21.37
CA LEU A 360 2.59 31.88 20.04
C LEU A 360 1.06 31.92 20.02
N LEU A 361 0.43 31.37 21.06
CA LEU A 361 -1.01 31.35 21.25
C LEU A 361 -1.32 31.51 22.73
N PHE A 362 -2.30 32.36 23.05
CA PHE A 362 -2.84 32.50 24.38
C PHE A 362 -4.36 32.60 24.28
N VAL A 363 -5.06 31.70 24.96
CA VAL A 363 -6.52 31.63 25.00
C VAL A 363 -6.92 31.64 26.46
N HIS A 364 -7.93 32.42 26.83
CA HIS A 364 -8.51 32.40 28.16
C HIS A 364 -10.03 32.54 28.11
N ASP A 365 -10.72 32.05 29.14
CA ASP A 365 -12.15 32.28 29.35
C ASP A 365 -12.41 33.43 30.34
N HIS A 366 -13.69 33.65 30.68
CA HIS A 366 -14.13 34.66 31.65
C HIS A 366 -13.77 34.30 33.11
N ASN A 367 -13.46 33.03 33.38
CA ASN A 367 -13.06 32.52 34.69
C ASN A 367 -11.53 32.48 34.86
N ASN A 368 -10.77 33.07 33.91
CA ASN A 368 -9.31 33.03 33.84
C ASN A 368 -8.71 31.63 33.67
N ASN A 369 -9.49 30.65 33.23
CA ASN A 369 -8.91 29.40 32.71
C ASN A 369 -8.19 29.73 31.41
N PHE A 370 -6.96 29.25 31.23
CA PHE A 370 -6.17 29.59 30.05
C PHE A 370 -5.43 28.40 29.46
N MET A 371 -5.18 28.51 28.16
CA MET A 371 -4.32 27.64 27.38
C MET A 371 -3.29 28.50 26.67
N GLN A 372 -2.03 28.05 26.66
CA GLN A 372 -0.99 28.74 25.92
C GLN A 372 -0.09 27.78 25.17
N VAL A 373 0.37 28.23 24.00
CA VAL A 373 1.43 27.59 23.24
C VAL A 373 2.61 28.54 23.21
N ARG A 374 3.76 28.10 23.71
CA ARG A 374 4.98 28.91 23.78
C ARG A 374 6.19 28.12 23.31
N LEU A 375 7.18 28.82 22.77
CA LEU A 375 8.51 28.31 22.50
C LEU A 375 9.39 28.47 23.73
N VAL A 376 10.12 27.41 24.08
CA VAL A 376 11.09 27.43 25.18
C VAL A 376 12.38 26.74 24.70
N ASN A 377 13.46 27.51 24.64
CA ASN A 377 14.84 27.04 24.46
C ASN A 377 15.06 26.12 23.24
N VAL A 378 14.63 26.55 22.05
CA VAL A 378 14.91 25.82 20.79
C VAL A 378 16.03 26.51 20.01
N LEU A 379 17.07 25.74 19.65
CA LEU A 379 18.18 26.18 18.80
C LEU A 379 17.74 26.22 17.34
N VAL A 380 17.32 27.40 16.86
CA VAL A 380 17.01 27.75 15.46
C VAL A 380 15.93 26.89 14.78
N ILE A 381 14.75 27.49 14.59
CA ILE A 381 13.56 26.83 14.05
C ILE A 381 13.40 27.15 12.55
N ARG A 382 13.51 26.14 11.68
CA ARG A 382 13.18 26.26 10.24
C ARG A 382 11.79 25.69 9.97
N LYS A 383 10.76 26.55 10.00
CA LYS A 383 9.33 26.32 9.67
C LYS A 383 8.69 25.09 10.36
N TYR A 384 7.74 25.33 11.27
CA TYR A 384 6.94 24.27 11.88
C TYR A 384 5.45 24.48 11.59
N LEU A 385 4.76 23.36 11.40
CA LEU A 385 3.31 23.28 11.50
C LEU A 385 2.99 22.69 12.86
N VAL A 386 2.34 23.47 13.74
CA VAL A 386 1.93 22.98 15.05
C VAL A 386 0.44 22.68 15.00
N THR A 387 0.10 21.42 15.25
CA THR A 387 -1.28 20.98 15.42
C THR A 387 -1.50 20.74 16.90
N VAL A 388 -2.40 21.50 17.53
CA VAL A 388 -2.76 21.26 18.92
C VAL A 388 -4.14 20.62 18.95
N ARG A 389 -4.20 19.39 19.44
CA ARG A 389 -5.45 18.67 19.68
C ARG A 389 -5.60 18.55 21.19
N VAL A 390 -6.55 19.27 21.76
CA VAL A 390 -6.84 19.15 23.19
C VAL A 390 -7.79 17.97 23.36
N MET A 391 -7.31 16.87 23.91
CA MET A 391 -8.19 15.80 24.37
C MET A 391 -8.73 16.21 25.74
N GLN A 392 -10.04 16.38 25.81
CA GLN A 392 -10.74 16.61 27.06
C GLN A 392 -10.66 15.33 27.90
N PHE A 393 -9.85 15.35 28.96
CA PHE A 393 -10.02 14.41 30.07
C PHE A 393 -11.17 14.95 30.90
N ILE A 394 -12.33 14.28 30.82
CA ILE A 394 -13.42 14.45 31.79
C ILE A 394 -13.14 13.49 32.94
#